data_AF-A0A0C1ZB65-F1
#
_entry.id   AF-A0A0C1ZB65-F1
#
_cell.length_a   1.000
_cell.length_b   1.000
_cell.length_c   1.000
_cell.angle_alpha   90.00
_cell.angle_beta   90.00
_cell.angle_gamma   90.00
#
_symmetry.space_group_name_H-M   'P 1'
#
loop_
_entity.id
_entity.type
_entity.pdbx_description
1 polymer ?
#
loop_
_entity_poly.entity_id
_entity_poly.type
_entity_poly.pdbx_seq_one_letter_code
_entity_poly.pdbx_strand_id
1 'polypeptide(L)'
;MVAERLVVVMGAFAVGGCTVPFCTALPENCAAEDGTTDTGGEGTDSETTDSGDGDGDGDGDGDPPVPIIYADNPAEDYTRVDRMGMPAVNTVLLTLKDEYNAANPVDDGSLTLLNEITGVMLDLHAALDDDVMDAGLIVGSVPMCMGQAQPLIVPDTLKIDLEQEGTFPNGRALTDPVIDVTLAVLMLDLSAPNQDITTLVGVLNPTANDVPFSDTFPYLAPPH
;
A
#
# COMPACT_ATOMS: atom_id res chain seq x y z
N MET A 1 -13.47 23.38 -2.53
CA MET A 1 -13.02 23.75 -1.17
C MET A 1 -12.55 22.51 -0.42
N VAL A 2 -13.34 21.42 -0.36
CA VAL A 2 -12.94 20.11 0.19
C VAL A 2 -11.65 19.53 -0.43
N ALA A 3 -11.59 19.40 -1.76
CA ALA A 3 -10.41 18.86 -2.45
C ALA A 3 -9.12 19.69 -2.24
N GLU A 4 -9.26 21.00 -2.03
CA GLU A 4 -8.14 21.93 -1.89
C GLU A 4 -7.55 21.91 -0.47
N ARG A 5 -8.38 21.61 0.55
CA ARG A 5 -7.91 21.38 1.93
C ARG A 5 -7.35 19.97 2.12
N LEU A 6 -7.85 18.97 1.39
CA LEU A 6 -7.35 17.59 1.43
C LEU A 6 -5.87 17.47 1.01
N VAL A 7 -5.46 18.18 -0.05
CA VAL A 7 -4.05 18.21 -0.50
C VAL A 7 -3.15 18.85 0.57
N VAL A 8 -3.64 19.83 1.30
CA VAL A 8 -2.89 20.51 2.37
C VAL A 8 -2.74 19.63 3.61
N VAL A 9 -3.78 18.88 4.00
CA VAL A 9 -3.73 17.97 5.17
C VAL A 9 -2.82 16.78 4.88
N MET A 10 -2.91 16.17 3.69
CA MET A 10 -2.01 15.08 3.30
C MET A 10 -0.56 15.55 3.08
N GLY A 11 -0.35 16.80 2.67
CA GLY A 11 0.98 17.41 2.59
C GLY A 11 1.58 17.79 3.95
N ALA A 12 0.75 18.12 4.95
CA ALA A 12 1.20 18.52 6.29
C ALA A 12 1.67 17.34 7.15
N PHE A 13 1.15 16.13 6.92
CA PHE A 13 1.59 14.91 7.60
C PHE A 13 3.06 14.52 7.26
N ALA A 14 3.63 15.09 6.19
CA ALA A 14 5.00 14.83 5.76
C ALA A 14 6.09 15.66 6.49
N VAL A 15 5.73 16.57 7.42
CA VAL A 15 6.69 17.53 8.01
C VAL A 15 6.69 17.56 9.55
N GLY A 16 6.25 16.47 10.19
CA GLY A 16 6.31 16.30 11.65
C GLY A 16 7.68 15.83 12.14
N GLY A 17 8.62 16.76 12.27
CA GLY A 17 9.98 16.50 12.79
C GLY A 17 9.99 15.84 14.17
N CYS A 18 10.72 14.72 14.24
CA CYS A 18 11.04 13.98 15.45
C CYS A 18 11.80 14.85 16.47
N THR A 19 11.25 15.03 17.66
CA THR A 19 12.01 15.44 18.85
C THR A 19 11.59 14.67 20.08
N VAL A 20 12.13 13.46 20.28
CA VAL A 20 12.34 12.92 21.63
C VAL A 20 13.64 12.10 21.71
N PRO A 21 14.45 12.25 22.77
CA PRO A 21 15.70 11.55 22.96
C PRO A 21 15.47 10.26 23.73
N PHE A 22 15.62 9.10 23.10
CA PHE A 22 15.79 7.85 23.84
C PHE A 22 16.63 6.84 23.04
N CYS A 23 17.90 7.19 22.86
CA CYS A 23 18.93 6.23 22.48
C CYS A 23 19.52 5.63 23.76
N THR A 24 18.98 4.51 24.24
CA THR A 24 19.72 3.56 25.10
C THR A 24 19.13 2.15 25.01
N ALA A 25 19.99 1.23 24.56
CA ALA A 25 19.97 -0.23 24.77
C ALA A 25 18.90 -1.06 24.02
N LEU A 26 19.30 -1.59 22.86
CA LEU A 26 18.83 -2.91 22.41
C LEU A 26 19.56 -3.97 23.26
N PRO A 27 18.86 -4.92 23.91
CA PRO A 27 19.53 -6.06 24.52
C PRO A 27 20.02 -7.02 23.44
N GLU A 28 21.29 -7.42 23.60
CA GLU A 28 21.98 -8.50 22.92
C GLU A 28 21.19 -9.81 23.11
N ASN A 29 20.34 -10.20 22.15
CA ASN A 29 19.92 -11.61 22.07
C ASN A 29 19.53 -12.10 20.66
N CYS A 30 20.16 -11.56 19.64
CA CYS A 30 20.22 -12.21 18.33
C CYS A 30 21.61 -12.85 18.14
N ALA A 31 21.98 -13.74 19.06
CA ALA A 31 23.09 -14.67 18.86
C ALA A 31 22.48 -16.05 18.61
N ALA A 32 22.44 -16.46 17.34
CA ALA A 32 22.40 -17.87 16.99
C ALA A 32 23.85 -18.30 16.77
N GLU A 33 24.26 -19.32 17.50
CA GLU A 33 25.62 -19.80 17.60
C GLU A 33 26.11 -20.49 16.31
N ASP A 34 27.44 -20.42 16.20
CA ASP A 34 28.39 -21.00 15.25
C ASP A 34 28.11 -22.42 14.73
N GLY A 35 28.32 -22.58 13.42
CA GLY A 35 28.63 -23.85 12.78
C GLY A 35 28.16 -23.94 11.33
N THR A 36 28.96 -23.47 10.36
CA THR A 36 29.82 -24.32 9.51
C THR A 36 30.54 -23.48 8.43
N THR A 37 31.85 -23.71 8.35
CA THR A 37 32.80 -23.58 7.23
C THR A 37 32.48 -22.71 6.01
N ASP A 38 33.25 -21.62 5.94
CA ASP A 38 33.79 -20.94 4.76
C ASP A 38 34.29 -21.90 3.66
N THR A 39 33.76 -21.72 2.45
CA THR A 39 34.57 -21.69 1.21
C THR A 39 34.03 -20.61 0.28
N GLY A 40 34.77 -19.52 0.14
CA GLY A 40 34.43 -18.36 -0.68
C GLY A 40 34.33 -18.57 -2.20
N GLY A 41 33.82 -17.52 -2.87
CA GLY A 41 33.86 -17.33 -4.31
C GLY A 41 33.37 -15.92 -4.66
N GLU A 42 34.26 -15.13 -5.25
CA GLU A 42 34.10 -13.70 -5.59
C GLU A 42 32.94 -13.43 -6.56
N GLY A 43 32.36 -12.22 -6.44
CA GLY A 43 31.15 -11.82 -7.16
C GLY A 43 31.33 -11.43 -8.64
N THR A 44 30.21 -11.09 -9.26
CA THR A 44 30.09 -10.22 -10.44
C THR A 44 28.65 -9.73 -10.51
N ASP A 45 28.43 -8.45 -10.20
CA ASP A 45 27.29 -7.71 -10.73
C ASP A 45 27.43 -7.67 -12.26
N SER A 46 26.44 -8.22 -12.96
CA SER A 46 26.37 -8.14 -14.42
C SER A 46 25.12 -7.39 -14.83
N GLU A 47 25.17 -6.06 -14.68
CA GLU A 47 24.36 -5.14 -15.46
C GLU A 47 24.87 -5.17 -16.92
N THR A 48 24.22 -5.95 -17.77
CA THR A 48 24.39 -5.83 -19.23
C THR A 48 23.20 -5.06 -19.79
N THR A 49 23.36 -3.74 -19.93
CA THR A 49 22.56 -2.95 -20.87
C THR A 49 23.18 -3.13 -22.26
N ASP A 50 22.90 -4.25 -22.92
CA ASP A 50 23.25 -4.40 -24.33
C ASP A 50 22.23 -3.62 -25.18
N SER A 51 22.61 -2.41 -25.56
CA SER A 51 21.93 -1.64 -26.59
C SER A 51 22.40 -2.16 -27.95
N GLY A 52 21.84 -3.29 -28.37
CA GLY A 52 22.07 -3.85 -29.70
C GLY A 52 21.25 -3.09 -30.76
N ASP A 53 21.88 -2.13 -31.42
CA ASP A 53 21.42 -1.58 -32.71
C ASP A 53 21.45 -2.70 -33.76
N GLY A 54 20.32 -3.40 -33.92
CA GLY A 54 20.17 -4.48 -34.88
C GLY A 54 20.00 -3.94 -36.31
N ASP A 55 21.12 -3.81 -37.03
CA ASP A 55 21.11 -3.73 -38.49
C ASP A 55 20.55 -5.05 -39.07
N GLY A 56 19.55 -4.91 -39.96
CA GLY A 56 18.64 -5.97 -40.40
C GLY A 56 19.22 -6.97 -41.42
N ASP A 57 20.25 -7.70 -41.03
CA ASP A 57 20.90 -8.71 -41.87
C ASP A 57 20.64 -10.11 -41.30
N GLY A 58 19.37 -10.54 -41.24
CA GLY A 58 18.97 -11.77 -40.55
C GLY A 58 19.56 -13.07 -41.14
N ASP A 59 20.60 -13.59 -40.49
CA ASP A 59 21.18 -14.94 -40.65
C ASP A 59 20.70 -15.94 -39.59
N GLY A 60 19.84 -15.53 -38.65
CA GLY A 60 19.07 -16.45 -37.79
C GLY A 60 19.91 -17.26 -36.80
N ASP A 61 21.13 -16.80 -36.53
CA ASP A 61 22.11 -17.32 -35.58
C ASP A 61 22.17 -16.50 -34.28
N GLY A 62 21.10 -15.74 -33.99
CA GLY A 62 20.90 -15.11 -32.69
C GLY A 62 21.08 -16.15 -31.58
N ASP A 63 21.97 -15.83 -30.63
CA ASP A 63 22.26 -16.64 -29.45
C ASP A 63 20.93 -17.09 -28.81
N PRO A 64 20.75 -18.38 -28.47
CA PRO A 64 19.54 -18.82 -27.79
C PRO A 64 19.31 -17.92 -26.58
N PRO A 65 18.06 -17.46 -26.35
CA PRO A 65 17.78 -16.54 -25.26
C PRO A 65 18.28 -17.16 -23.95
N VAL A 66 19.09 -16.39 -23.23
CA VAL A 66 19.59 -16.77 -21.91
C VAL A 66 18.39 -17.23 -21.05
N PRO A 67 18.45 -18.42 -20.43
CA PRO A 67 17.35 -18.90 -19.61
C PRO A 67 17.06 -17.93 -18.47
N ILE A 68 15.79 -17.67 -18.18
CA ILE A 68 15.41 -16.95 -16.96
C ILE A 68 15.79 -17.85 -15.78
N ILE A 69 16.79 -17.42 -15.00
CA ILE A 69 17.19 -18.08 -13.75
C ILE A 69 16.37 -17.44 -12.63
N TYR A 70 15.47 -18.21 -12.02
CA TYR A 70 14.74 -17.78 -10.83
C TYR A 70 15.62 -17.97 -9.60
N ALA A 71 15.62 -17.00 -8.68
CA ALA A 71 16.22 -17.17 -7.37
C ALA A 71 15.46 -18.24 -6.58
N ASP A 72 16.18 -19.17 -5.94
CA ASP A 72 15.65 -20.26 -5.12
C ASP A 72 15.99 -20.11 -3.63
N ASN A 73 16.54 -18.95 -3.25
CA ASN A 73 16.79 -18.58 -1.86
C ASN A 73 15.51 -18.73 -1.00
N PRO A 74 15.62 -19.27 0.22
CA PRO A 74 14.50 -19.33 1.15
C PRO A 74 14.01 -17.91 1.51
N ALA A 75 12.73 -17.80 1.91
CA ALA A 75 12.12 -16.51 2.25
C ALA A 75 12.86 -15.77 3.38
N GLU A 76 13.52 -16.50 4.28
CA GLU A 76 14.34 -15.96 5.38
C GLU A 76 15.59 -15.20 4.92
N ASP A 77 16.06 -15.40 3.68
CA ASP A 77 17.18 -14.63 3.11
C ASP A 77 16.75 -13.22 2.69
N TYR A 78 15.44 -12.97 2.60
CA TYR A 78 14.88 -11.68 2.18
C TYR A 78 14.47 -10.84 3.38
N THR A 79 14.84 -9.56 3.35
CA THR A 79 14.29 -8.58 4.30
C THR A 79 13.08 -7.92 3.68
N ARG A 80 11.98 -7.87 4.42
CA ARG A 80 10.80 -7.14 3.99
C ARG A 80 11.04 -5.64 4.06
N VAL A 81 10.79 -4.97 2.95
CA VAL A 81 10.93 -3.52 2.81
C VAL A 81 9.59 -2.81 3.04
N ASP A 82 8.48 -3.46 2.72
CA ASP A 82 7.18 -2.80 2.69
C ASP A 82 6.00 -3.76 2.90
N ARG A 83 4.89 -3.21 3.39
CA ARG A 83 3.60 -3.87 3.57
C ARG A 83 2.52 -3.09 2.86
N MET A 84 1.85 -3.77 1.93
CA MET A 84 0.91 -3.15 1.00
C MET A 84 -0.35 -4.01 0.80
N GLY A 85 -0.79 -4.71 1.85
CA GLY A 85 -1.98 -5.58 1.79
C GLY A 85 -3.25 -4.79 1.49
N MET A 86 -3.47 -3.76 2.29
CA MET A 86 -4.58 -2.81 2.24
C MET A 86 -4.01 -1.42 1.90
N PRO A 87 -4.44 -0.83 0.78
CA PRO A 87 -4.08 0.53 0.41
C PRO A 87 -4.38 1.55 1.53
N ALA A 88 -3.64 2.66 1.53
CA ALA A 88 -3.74 3.75 2.51
C ALA A 88 -3.24 3.47 3.94
N VAL A 89 -3.12 2.21 4.40
CA VAL A 89 -2.68 1.91 5.77
C VAL A 89 -1.27 2.45 6.04
N ASN A 90 -0.28 1.98 5.29
CA ASN A 90 1.11 2.42 5.46
C ASN A 90 1.39 3.82 4.89
N THR A 91 0.49 4.39 4.07
CA THR A 91 0.74 5.67 3.41
C THR A 91 0.09 6.85 4.13
N VAL A 92 -1.11 6.65 4.67
CA VAL A 92 -1.94 7.70 5.31
C VAL A 92 -2.16 7.41 6.79
N LEU A 93 -2.51 6.17 7.17
CA LEU A 93 -2.99 5.87 8.51
C LEU A 93 -1.90 5.62 9.56
N LEU A 94 -0.63 5.60 9.14
CA LEU A 94 0.51 5.35 10.00
C LEU A 94 1.66 6.33 9.73
N THR A 95 2.28 6.78 10.82
CA THR A 95 3.54 7.52 10.85
C THR A 95 4.74 6.62 11.13
N LEU A 96 4.56 5.56 11.94
CA LEU A 96 5.57 4.54 12.26
C LEU A 96 5.74 3.52 11.12
N LYS A 97 6.06 4.03 9.91
CA LYS A 97 6.15 3.25 8.68
C LYS A 97 7.22 2.15 8.73
N ASP A 98 8.39 2.47 9.26
CA ASP A 98 9.51 1.51 9.34
C ASP A 98 9.19 0.35 10.28
N GLU A 99 8.56 0.63 11.43
CA GLU A 99 8.12 -0.39 12.39
C GLU A 99 7.01 -1.26 11.80
N TYR A 100 6.03 -0.63 11.15
CA TYR A 100 4.97 -1.35 10.45
C TYR A 100 5.56 -2.28 9.39
N ASN A 101 6.45 -1.76 8.53
CA ASN A 101 7.12 -2.51 7.46
C ASN A 101 7.99 -3.66 7.98
N ALA A 102 8.53 -3.54 9.21
CA ALA A 102 9.33 -4.56 9.87
C ALA A 102 8.52 -5.62 10.64
N ALA A 103 7.25 -5.37 11.04
CA ALA A 103 6.39 -6.29 11.84
C ALA A 103 5.48 -7.23 11.02
N ASN A 104 5.34 -8.53 11.35
CA ASN A 104 4.66 -9.49 10.47
C ASN A 104 3.13 -9.27 10.45
N PRO A 105 2.41 -9.61 9.35
CA PRO A 105 0.94 -9.50 9.33
C PRO A 105 0.23 -10.32 10.41
N VAL A 106 0.83 -11.44 10.86
CA VAL A 106 0.31 -12.21 11.99
C VAL A 106 0.30 -11.41 13.29
N ASP A 107 1.22 -10.45 13.42
CA ASP A 107 1.35 -9.59 14.60
C ASP A 107 0.25 -8.51 14.65
N ASP A 108 -0.44 -8.21 13.54
CA ASP A 108 -1.51 -7.20 13.51
C ASP A 108 -2.68 -7.58 14.43
N GLY A 109 -2.89 -8.88 14.66
CA GLY A 109 -3.89 -9.39 15.60
C GLY A 109 -3.62 -8.97 17.05
N SER A 110 -2.40 -8.52 17.37
CA SER A 110 -2.05 -7.96 18.68
C SER A 110 -2.53 -6.50 18.86
N LEU A 111 -3.01 -5.86 17.78
CA LEU A 111 -3.57 -4.51 17.77
C LEU A 111 -2.64 -3.40 18.26
N THR A 112 -1.32 -3.63 18.26
CA THR A 112 -0.31 -2.70 18.79
C THR A 112 -0.33 -1.35 18.07
N LEU A 113 -0.53 -1.36 16.76
CA LEU A 113 -0.57 -0.14 15.93
C LEU A 113 -1.97 0.45 15.78
N LEU A 114 -3.02 -0.18 16.32
CA LEU A 114 -4.38 0.37 16.23
C LEU A 114 -4.52 1.70 16.98
N ASN A 115 -3.74 1.93 18.04
CA ASN A 115 -3.77 3.20 18.75
C ASN A 115 -3.31 4.36 17.85
N GLU A 116 -2.31 4.12 17.03
CA GLU A 116 -1.80 5.09 16.07
C GLU A 116 -2.82 5.34 14.95
N ILE A 117 -3.33 4.28 14.34
CA ILE A 117 -4.39 4.38 13.31
C ILE A 117 -5.60 5.13 13.86
N THR A 118 -6.03 4.84 15.09
CA THR A 118 -7.13 5.56 15.75
C THR A 118 -6.80 7.04 15.94
N GLY A 119 -5.56 7.37 16.32
CA GLY A 119 -5.08 8.75 16.44
C GLY A 119 -5.16 9.50 15.11
N VAL A 120 -4.65 8.91 14.03
CA VAL A 120 -4.72 9.50 12.69
C VAL A 120 -6.17 9.64 12.22
N MET A 121 -7.04 8.66 12.52
CA MET A 121 -8.47 8.77 12.20
C MET A 121 -9.14 9.93 12.96
N LEU A 122 -8.81 10.14 14.24
CA LEU A 122 -9.31 11.29 15.00
C LEU A 122 -8.90 12.61 14.34
N ASP A 123 -7.65 12.72 13.89
CA ASP A 123 -7.15 13.92 13.21
C ASP A 123 -7.82 14.11 11.84
N LEU A 124 -8.05 13.02 11.08
CA LEU A 124 -8.74 13.06 9.79
C LEU A 124 -10.18 13.54 9.95
N HIS A 125 -10.91 12.98 10.92
CA HIS A 125 -12.28 13.39 11.24
C HIS A 125 -12.31 14.86 11.70
N ALA A 126 -11.41 15.26 12.60
CA ALA A 126 -11.33 16.65 13.04
C ALA A 126 -11.06 17.64 11.89
N ALA A 127 -10.34 17.21 10.85
CA ALA A 127 -9.98 18.03 9.70
C ALA A 127 -11.05 18.09 8.61
N LEU A 128 -11.86 17.04 8.45
CA LEU A 128 -12.72 16.86 7.26
C LEU A 128 -14.21 16.62 7.58
N ASP A 129 -14.61 16.40 8.83
CA ASP A 129 -16.02 16.13 9.16
C ASP A 129 -16.93 17.31 8.77
N ASP A 130 -16.47 18.55 8.94
CA ASP A 130 -17.21 19.74 8.53
C ASP A 130 -17.41 19.76 7.00
N ASP A 131 -16.35 19.51 6.24
CA ASP A 131 -16.36 19.44 4.78
C ASP A 131 -17.28 18.31 4.26
N VAL A 132 -17.27 17.13 4.91
CA VAL A 132 -18.12 15.98 4.54
C VAL A 132 -19.59 16.26 4.87
N MET A 133 -19.87 16.87 6.02
CA MET A 133 -21.22 17.26 6.40
C MET A 133 -21.78 18.37 5.50
N ASP A 134 -20.93 19.33 5.09
CA ASP A 134 -21.29 20.37 4.13
C ASP A 134 -21.61 19.79 2.74
N ALA A 135 -21.03 18.63 2.39
CA ALA A 135 -21.40 17.86 1.20
C ALA A 135 -22.76 17.11 1.35
N GLY A 136 -23.41 17.20 2.51
CA GLY A 136 -24.71 16.57 2.79
C GLY A 136 -24.63 15.09 3.14
N LEU A 137 -23.43 14.59 3.46
CA LEU A 137 -23.20 13.21 3.85
C LEU A 137 -23.25 13.05 5.37
N ILE A 138 -23.49 11.82 5.84
CA ILE A 138 -23.55 11.53 7.28
C ILE A 138 -22.24 10.88 7.70
N VAL A 139 -21.49 11.61 8.51
CA VAL A 139 -20.22 11.17 9.09
C VAL A 139 -20.47 10.16 10.21
N GLY A 140 -19.66 9.10 10.25
CA GLY A 140 -19.65 8.13 11.33
C GLY A 140 -18.73 8.55 12.49
N SER A 141 -19.02 8.10 13.71
CA SER A 141 -18.06 8.28 14.80
C SER A 141 -16.81 7.45 14.56
N VAL A 142 -15.61 7.93 14.95
CA VAL A 142 -14.35 7.15 14.82
C VAL A 142 -14.45 5.69 15.27
N PRO A 143 -15.04 5.34 16.44
CA PRO A 143 -15.16 3.93 16.84
C PRO A 143 -16.04 3.08 15.90
N MET A 144 -17.07 3.67 15.30
CA MET A 144 -17.90 3.02 14.30
C MET A 144 -17.10 2.80 13.02
N CYS A 145 -16.49 3.85 12.46
CA CYS A 145 -15.71 3.75 11.23
C CYS A 145 -14.51 2.78 11.38
N MET A 146 -13.88 2.76 12.56
CA MET A 146 -12.86 1.76 12.89
C MET A 146 -13.43 0.33 12.86
N GLY A 147 -14.62 0.11 13.42
CA GLY A 147 -15.29 -1.18 13.35
C GLY A 147 -15.62 -1.63 11.92
N GLN A 148 -15.93 -0.69 11.03
CA GLN A 148 -16.13 -0.94 9.60
C GLN A 148 -14.82 -1.32 8.89
N ALA A 149 -13.72 -0.64 9.23
CA ALA A 149 -12.43 -0.80 8.58
C ALA A 149 -11.63 -2.03 9.07
N GLN A 150 -11.76 -2.39 10.35
CA GLN A 150 -10.92 -3.41 10.99
C GLN A 150 -10.86 -4.76 10.25
N PRO A 151 -11.95 -5.29 9.66
CA PRO A 151 -11.90 -6.51 8.88
C PRO A 151 -11.06 -6.39 7.59
N LEU A 152 -10.76 -5.19 7.10
CA LEU A 152 -9.93 -4.98 5.91
C LEU A 152 -8.46 -4.78 6.27
N ILE A 153 -8.18 -4.09 7.38
CA ILE A 153 -6.81 -3.69 7.77
C ILE A 153 -6.12 -4.64 8.77
N VAL A 154 -6.86 -5.60 9.36
CA VAL A 154 -6.30 -6.58 10.31
C VAL A 154 -6.71 -8.02 9.95
N PRO A 155 -5.75 -8.94 9.70
CA PRO A 155 -4.37 -8.61 9.36
C PRO A 155 -4.31 -7.87 8.01
N ASP A 156 -3.28 -7.07 7.81
CA ASP A 156 -3.02 -6.38 6.54
C ASP A 156 -2.50 -7.38 5.51
N THR A 157 -3.44 -8.10 4.92
CA THR A 157 -3.23 -9.07 3.86
C THR A 157 -4.23 -8.85 2.75
N LEU A 158 -3.82 -9.15 1.51
CA LEU A 158 -4.72 -9.11 0.38
C LEU A 158 -5.67 -10.31 0.46
N LYS A 159 -6.98 -10.05 0.50
CA LYS A 159 -8.02 -11.07 0.63
C LYS A 159 -8.60 -11.38 -0.74
N ILE A 160 -8.56 -12.66 -1.12
CA ILE A 160 -9.17 -13.18 -2.34
C ILE A 160 -10.13 -14.31 -1.98
N ASP A 161 -11.36 -14.15 -2.41
CA ASP A 161 -12.39 -15.16 -2.57
C ASP A 161 -12.56 -15.41 -4.07
N LEU A 162 -12.27 -16.64 -4.49
CA LEU A 162 -12.35 -17.06 -5.90
C LEU A 162 -13.79 -17.26 -6.38
N GLU A 163 -14.77 -17.21 -5.47
CA GLU A 163 -16.20 -17.30 -5.78
C GLU A 163 -16.84 -15.92 -6.00
N GLN A 164 -16.13 -14.83 -5.70
CA GLN A 164 -16.57 -13.45 -5.86
C GLN A 164 -15.86 -12.76 -7.03
N GLU A 165 -16.42 -11.66 -7.52
CA GLU A 165 -15.74 -10.85 -8.53
C GLU A 165 -14.41 -10.27 -7.98
N GLY A 166 -13.37 -10.26 -8.81
CA GLY A 166 -12.04 -9.79 -8.45
C GLY A 166 -11.92 -8.26 -8.51
N THR A 167 -12.67 -7.57 -7.67
CA THR A 167 -12.65 -6.11 -7.51
C THR A 167 -12.47 -5.75 -6.03
N PHE A 168 -11.97 -4.56 -5.74
CA PHE A 168 -11.75 -4.11 -4.37
C PHE A 168 -13.05 -4.19 -3.55
N PRO A 169 -13.03 -4.81 -2.34
CA PRO A 169 -11.87 -5.26 -1.57
C PRO A 169 -11.42 -6.72 -1.79
N ASN A 170 -12.08 -7.46 -2.70
CA ASN A 170 -11.69 -8.80 -3.13
C ASN A 170 -10.54 -8.76 -4.16
N GLY A 171 -9.38 -8.29 -3.72
CA GLY A 171 -8.27 -7.92 -4.60
C GLY A 171 -8.38 -6.48 -5.08
N ARG A 172 -7.94 -6.22 -6.32
CA ARG A 172 -8.07 -4.92 -6.97
C ARG A 172 -7.96 -5.05 -8.48
N ALA A 173 -8.87 -4.41 -9.20
CA ALA A 173 -8.75 -4.10 -10.62
C ALA A 173 -8.11 -2.72 -10.80
N LEU A 174 -7.52 -2.48 -11.98
CA LEU A 174 -6.90 -1.19 -12.31
C LEU A 174 -7.89 -0.03 -12.34
N THR A 175 -9.18 -0.31 -12.51
CA THR A 175 -10.26 0.68 -12.53
C THR A 175 -10.86 0.98 -11.16
N ASP A 176 -10.48 0.25 -10.11
CA ASP A 176 -11.16 0.36 -8.83
C ASP A 176 -10.85 1.70 -8.15
N PRO A 177 -11.87 2.44 -7.68
CA PRO A 177 -11.69 3.70 -6.96
C PRO A 177 -11.29 3.45 -5.50
N VAL A 178 -10.18 2.75 -5.29
CA VAL A 178 -9.74 2.22 -3.99
C VAL A 178 -9.69 3.30 -2.91
N ILE A 179 -9.16 4.49 -3.22
CA ILE A 179 -9.03 5.58 -2.24
C ILE A 179 -10.39 6.16 -1.85
N ASP A 180 -11.31 6.33 -2.82
CA ASP A 180 -12.66 6.83 -2.53
C ASP A 180 -13.43 5.84 -1.64
N VAL A 181 -13.33 4.54 -1.96
CA VAL A 181 -13.95 3.48 -1.17
C VAL A 181 -13.34 3.40 0.23
N THR A 182 -12.02 3.47 0.34
CA THR A 182 -11.33 3.44 1.64
C THR A 182 -11.71 4.64 2.49
N LEU A 183 -11.77 5.84 1.90
CA LEU A 183 -12.17 7.04 2.62
C LEU A 183 -13.65 6.98 3.04
N ALA A 184 -14.53 6.39 2.22
CA ALA A 184 -15.93 6.19 2.59
C ALA A 184 -16.05 5.29 3.84
N VAL A 185 -15.28 4.20 3.91
CA VAL A 185 -15.24 3.30 5.09
C VAL A 185 -14.69 4.01 6.33
N LEU A 186 -13.68 4.87 6.16
CA LEU A 186 -13.01 5.57 7.25
C LEU A 186 -13.80 6.77 7.79
N MET A 187 -14.70 7.37 7.00
CA MET A 187 -15.36 8.63 7.38
C MET A 187 -16.90 8.55 7.47
N LEU A 188 -17.55 7.74 6.62
CA LEU A 188 -19.01 7.73 6.53
C LEU A 188 -19.65 6.70 7.47
N ASP A 189 -20.85 7.04 7.93
CA ASP A 189 -21.75 6.07 8.57
C ASP A 189 -22.43 5.19 7.51
N LEU A 190 -21.84 4.04 7.18
CA LEU A 190 -22.38 3.17 6.12
C LEU A 190 -23.73 2.54 6.49
N SER A 191 -24.23 2.74 7.73
CA SER A 191 -25.56 2.32 8.14
C SER A 191 -26.65 3.38 7.87
N ALA A 192 -26.25 4.61 7.54
CA ALA A 192 -27.18 5.68 7.25
C ALA A 192 -27.85 5.51 5.87
N PRO A 193 -29.07 6.01 5.68
CA PRO A 193 -29.80 5.82 4.42
C PRO A 193 -29.14 6.58 3.27
N ASN A 194 -29.15 5.96 2.08
CA ASN A 194 -28.65 6.53 0.82
C ASN A 194 -27.14 6.82 0.79
N GLN A 195 -26.34 6.14 1.62
CA GLN A 195 -24.90 6.13 1.48
C GLN A 195 -24.35 4.71 1.67
N ASP A 196 -23.27 4.42 0.95
CA ASP A 196 -22.56 3.15 0.92
C ASP A 196 -21.09 3.38 0.59
N ILE A 197 -20.33 2.29 0.46
CA ILE A 197 -18.89 2.30 0.19
C ILE A 197 -18.49 3.04 -1.10
N THR A 198 -19.42 3.30 -2.02
CA THR A 198 -19.17 3.99 -3.28
C THR A 198 -19.60 5.46 -3.26
N THR A 199 -20.12 5.97 -2.14
CA THR A 199 -20.71 7.32 -2.05
C THR A 199 -19.72 8.45 -2.36
N LEU A 200 -18.42 8.24 -2.12
CA LEU A 200 -17.38 9.23 -2.44
C LEU A 200 -16.80 9.08 -3.85
N VAL A 201 -17.20 8.05 -4.61
CA VAL A 201 -16.68 7.81 -5.97
C VAL A 201 -17.12 8.94 -6.89
N GLY A 202 -16.16 9.60 -7.53
CA GLY A 202 -16.44 10.75 -8.39
C GLY A 202 -16.75 12.06 -7.66
N VAL A 203 -16.71 12.06 -6.33
CA VAL A 203 -16.85 13.27 -5.51
C VAL A 203 -15.50 13.96 -5.32
N LEU A 204 -14.46 13.16 -5.00
CA LEU A 204 -13.12 13.65 -4.67
C LEU A 204 -12.13 13.41 -5.80
N ASN A 205 -12.20 12.24 -6.42
CA ASN A 205 -11.29 11.80 -7.48
C ASN A 205 -12.03 11.63 -8.81
N PRO A 206 -11.34 11.78 -9.96
CA PRO A 206 -11.90 11.43 -11.25
C PRO A 206 -12.39 9.98 -11.28
N THR A 207 -13.50 9.72 -11.96
CA THR A 207 -14.10 8.38 -12.04
C THR A 207 -13.40 7.44 -13.02
N ALA A 208 -12.44 7.94 -13.80
CA ALA A 208 -11.70 7.17 -14.79
C ALA A 208 -10.33 7.83 -15.09
N ASN A 209 -9.43 7.04 -15.66
CA ASN A 209 -8.16 7.53 -16.17
C ASN A 209 -8.35 8.52 -17.32
N ASP A 210 -7.42 9.47 -17.44
CA ASP A 210 -7.37 10.45 -18.53
C ASP A 210 -7.26 9.78 -19.91
N VAL A 211 -6.54 8.64 -19.98
CA VAL A 211 -6.39 7.81 -21.18
C VAL A 211 -7.00 6.43 -20.90
N PRO A 212 -7.91 5.93 -21.76
CA PRO A 212 -8.44 4.57 -21.62
C PRO A 212 -7.35 3.51 -21.72
N PHE A 213 -7.55 2.38 -21.03
CA PHE A 213 -6.66 1.23 -21.17
C PHE A 213 -6.68 0.66 -22.61
N SER A 214 -5.53 0.19 -23.07
CA SER A 214 -5.41 -0.51 -24.35
C SER A 214 -6.00 -1.91 -24.24
N ASP A 215 -6.58 -2.42 -25.33
CA ASP A 215 -6.99 -3.83 -25.46
C ASP A 215 -5.81 -4.75 -25.82
N THR A 216 -4.66 -4.17 -26.13
CA THR A 216 -3.42 -4.85 -26.53
C THR A 216 -2.26 -4.42 -25.63
N PHE A 217 -1.34 -5.35 -25.37
CA PHE A 217 -0.16 -5.06 -24.57
C PHE A 217 0.76 -4.01 -25.24
N PRO A 218 1.28 -3.01 -24.52
CA PRO A 218 1.09 -2.73 -23.08
C PRO A 218 -0.28 -2.09 -22.77
N TYR A 219 -0.97 -2.63 -21.75
CA TYR A 219 -2.34 -2.24 -21.39
C TYR A 219 -2.46 -0.83 -20.77
N LEU A 220 -1.37 -0.34 -20.16
CA LEU A 220 -1.30 0.99 -19.54
C LEU A 220 -0.80 2.03 -20.54
N ALA A 221 -1.36 3.23 -20.48
CA ALA A 221 -0.86 4.37 -21.24
C ALA A 221 0.57 4.74 -20.80
N PRO A 222 1.41 5.27 -21.72
CA PRO A 222 2.73 5.79 -21.35
C PRO A 222 2.61 6.99 -20.39
N PRO A 223 3.62 7.23 -19.53
CA PRO A 223 3.64 8.40 -18.66
C PRO A 223 3.67 9.70 -19.48
N HIS A 224 3.03 10.74 -18.94
CA HIS A 224 2.94 12.08 -19.53
C HIS A 224 4.08 13.00 -19.10
#